data_AF-A0A8B8UTX9-F1
#
_entry.id   AF-A0A8B8UTX9-F1
#
_cell.length_a   1.000
_cell.length_b   1.000
_cell.length_c   1.000
_cell.angle_alpha   90.00
_cell.angle_beta   90.00
_cell.angle_gamma   90.00
#
_symmetry.space_group_name_H-M   'P 1'
#
loop_
_entity.id
_entity.type
_entity.pdbx_description
1 polymer ?
#
loop_
_entity_poly.entity_id
_entity_poly.type
_entity_poly.pdbx_seq_one_letter_code
_entity_poly.pdbx_strand_id
1 'polypeptide(L)'
;MSNEASGKETVSTPLYSPKLPVEKVQRIAKNDPEYMDTSDDAFVATAFATEFFIQVLTHESLQKQQQQQQHVPPPSDELTLSYDDISATIVQSSDGHLQFLNDVIPTTRNLRLLVEENRVRYTTSVMPPNEVYSAYVMNDMAPKPNIVEIDLDNDEDDDEDVTDQE
;
A
#
# COMPACT_ATOMS: atom_id res chain seq x y z
N MET A 1 -29.34 -54.73 -29.49
CA MET A 1 -29.25 -54.71 -28.02
C MET A 1 -27.84 -55.21 -27.68
N SER A 2 -26.88 -54.43 -27.22
CA SER A 2 -26.87 -53.07 -26.69
C SER A 2 -25.45 -52.52 -26.85
N ASN A 3 -25.34 -51.30 -27.38
CA ASN A 3 -24.12 -50.51 -27.32
C ASN A 3 -24.22 -49.64 -26.06
N GLU A 4 -23.32 -49.80 -25.10
CA GLU A 4 -22.99 -48.74 -24.14
C GLU A 4 -21.50 -48.80 -23.84
N ALA A 5 -20.72 -48.08 -24.66
CA ALA A 5 -19.39 -47.65 -24.29
C ALA A 5 -19.54 -46.52 -23.27
N SER A 6 -19.48 -46.85 -21.98
CA SER A 6 -19.33 -45.87 -20.91
C SER A 6 -17.91 -45.32 -20.98
N GLY A 7 -17.76 -44.23 -21.75
CA GLY A 7 -16.58 -43.40 -21.75
C GLY A 7 -16.42 -42.80 -20.37
N LYS A 8 -15.51 -43.35 -19.57
CA LYS A 8 -15.01 -42.67 -18.40
C LYS A 8 -14.20 -41.50 -18.90
N GLU A 9 -14.79 -40.31 -18.88
CA GLU A 9 -14.03 -39.06 -18.94
C GLU A 9 -13.04 -39.08 -17.78
N THR A 10 -11.80 -39.43 -18.11
CA THR A 10 -10.67 -39.16 -17.23
C THR A 10 -10.59 -37.66 -17.13
N VAL A 11 -11.17 -37.10 -16.06
CA VAL A 11 -10.88 -35.74 -15.61
C VAL A 11 -9.37 -35.70 -15.42
N SER A 12 -8.67 -35.23 -16.44
CA SER A 12 -7.24 -35.02 -16.37
C SER A 12 -7.04 -33.94 -15.34
N THR A 13 -6.56 -34.32 -14.16
CA THR A 13 -6.04 -33.37 -13.18
C THR A 13 -5.10 -32.42 -13.94
N PRO A 14 -5.34 -31.10 -13.95
CA PRO A 14 -4.45 -30.19 -14.65
C PRO A 14 -3.05 -30.37 -14.07
N LEU A 15 -2.08 -30.61 -14.95
CA LEU A 15 -0.74 -31.08 -14.59
C LEU A 15 -0.01 -30.18 -13.59
N TYR A 16 -0.45 -28.93 -13.43
CA TYR A 16 -0.06 -28.02 -12.37
C TYR A 16 -1.26 -27.13 -12.04
N SER A 17 -1.58 -26.93 -10.76
CA SER A 17 -2.51 -25.91 -10.29
C SER A 17 -1.72 -24.74 -9.70
N PRO A 18 -2.19 -23.49 -9.88
CA PRO A 18 -1.58 -22.34 -9.23
C PRO A 18 -1.71 -22.50 -7.70
N LYS A 19 -0.70 -22.03 -6.97
CA LYS A 19 -0.75 -21.93 -5.50
C LYS A 19 -1.77 -20.89 -5.05
N LEU A 20 -1.97 -19.85 -5.86
CA LEU A 20 -2.95 -18.80 -5.64
C LEU A 20 -4.35 -19.34 -5.96
N PRO A 21 -5.32 -19.25 -5.03
CA PRO A 21 -6.66 -19.79 -5.23
C PRO A 21 -7.38 -19.10 -6.40
N VAL A 22 -7.82 -19.89 -7.38
CA VAL A 22 -8.48 -19.40 -8.60
C VAL A 22 -9.79 -18.67 -8.26
N GLU A 23 -10.49 -19.09 -7.20
CA GLU A 23 -11.73 -18.46 -6.74
C GLU A 23 -11.51 -17.02 -6.29
N LYS A 24 -10.32 -16.70 -5.76
CA LYS A 24 -9.96 -15.33 -5.39
C LYS A 24 -9.70 -14.48 -6.64
N VAL A 25 -9.00 -15.04 -7.63
CA VAL A 25 -8.78 -14.37 -8.92
C VAL A 25 -10.10 -14.07 -9.60
N GLN A 26 -11.00 -15.04 -9.65
CA GLN A 26 -12.33 -14.88 -10.21
C GLN A 26 -13.15 -13.81 -9.48
N ARG A 27 -13.09 -13.78 -8.15
CA ARG A 27 -13.78 -12.75 -7.34
C ARG A 27 -13.24 -11.35 -7.62
N ILE A 28 -11.92 -11.19 -7.72
CA ILE A 28 -11.28 -9.91 -8.04
C ILE A 28 -11.71 -9.45 -9.44
N ALA A 29 -11.66 -10.33 -10.43
CA ALA A 29 -12.07 -10.00 -11.80
C ALA A 29 -13.53 -9.57 -11.88
N LYS A 30 -14.45 -10.26 -11.19
CA LYS A 30 -15.88 -9.92 -11.18
C LYS A 30 -16.22 -8.62 -10.46
N ASN A 31 -15.30 -8.07 -9.67
CA ASN A 31 -15.47 -6.75 -9.05
C ASN A 31 -15.12 -5.59 -10.01
N ASP A 32 -14.59 -5.89 -11.19
CA ASP A 32 -14.30 -4.89 -12.21
C ASP A 32 -15.63 -4.34 -12.79
N PRO A 33 -15.86 -3.01 -12.80
CA PRO A 33 -17.05 -2.41 -13.41
C PRO A 33 -17.21 -2.73 -14.90
N GLU A 34 -16.14 -3.08 -15.60
CA GLU A 34 -16.13 -3.46 -17.02
C GLU A 34 -15.87 -4.96 -17.24
N TYR A 35 -16.19 -5.81 -16.25
CA TYR A 35 -15.99 -7.26 -16.35
C TYR A 35 -16.76 -7.88 -17.52
N MET A 36 -16.05 -8.72 -18.30
CA MET A 36 -16.60 -9.53 -19.38
C MET A 36 -16.50 -11.02 -19.03
N ASP A 37 -17.42 -11.82 -19.57
CA ASP A 37 -17.39 -13.27 -19.38
C ASP A 37 -16.03 -13.86 -19.80
N THR A 38 -15.35 -14.45 -18.81
CA THR A 38 -13.98 -14.96 -18.92
C THR A 38 -14.00 -16.47 -18.69
N SER A 39 -13.23 -17.23 -19.48
CA SER A 39 -13.16 -18.69 -19.36
C SER A 39 -12.39 -19.14 -18.10
N ASP A 40 -12.68 -20.36 -17.64
CA ASP A 40 -11.99 -20.94 -16.48
C ASP A 40 -10.47 -21.05 -16.69
N ASP A 41 -10.04 -21.43 -17.90
CA ASP A 41 -8.62 -21.47 -18.28
C ASP A 41 -7.94 -20.10 -18.21
N ALA A 42 -8.66 -19.02 -18.52
CA ALA A 42 -8.13 -17.67 -18.42
C ALA A 42 -7.95 -17.23 -16.95
N PHE A 43 -8.84 -17.65 -16.04
CA PHE A 43 -8.63 -17.44 -14.60
C PHE A 43 -7.42 -18.21 -14.07
N VAL A 44 -7.23 -19.45 -14.51
CA VAL A 44 -6.04 -20.26 -14.15
C VAL A 44 -4.76 -19.63 -14.68
N ALA A 45 -4.74 -19.20 -15.94
CA ALA A 45 -3.59 -18.52 -16.53
C ALA A 45 -3.26 -17.21 -15.80
N THR A 46 -4.28 -16.43 -15.42
CA THR A 46 -4.13 -15.18 -14.65
C THR A 46 -3.56 -15.44 -13.26
N ALA A 47 -3.96 -16.53 -12.59
CA ALA A 47 -3.39 -16.93 -11.31
C ALA A 47 -1.87 -17.22 -11.43
N PHE A 48 -1.45 -17.99 -12.44
CA PHE A 48 -0.03 -18.21 -12.71
C PHE A 48 0.72 -16.92 -13.05
N ALA A 49 0.12 -16.06 -13.86
CA ALA A 49 0.72 -14.77 -14.21
C ALA A 49 0.90 -13.88 -12.98
N THR A 50 -0.06 -13.90 -12.04
CA THR A 50 0.03 -13.13 -10.78
C THR A 50 1.14 -13.65 -9.88
N GLU A 51 1.31 -14.98 -9.78
CA GLU A 51 2.43 -15.56 -9.04
C GLU A 51 3.78 -15.18 -9.64
N PHE A 52 3.88 -15.28 -10.97
CA PHE A 52 5.10 -14.90 -11.68
C PHE A 52 5.40 -13.42 -11.53
N PHE A 53 4.36 -12.57 -11.59
CA PHE A 53 4.48 -11.14 -11.34
C PHE A 53 5.07 -10.83 -9.97
N ILE A 54 4.57 -11.46 -8.90
CA ILE A 54 5.10 -11.25 -7.53
C ILE A 54 6.58 -11.68 -7.46
N GLN A 55 6.95 -12.78 -8.10
CA GLN A 55 8.34 -13.26 -8.14
C GLN A 55 9.25 -12.27 -8.88
N VAL A 56 8.81 -11.77 -10.05
CA VAL A 56 9.55 -10.80 -10.85
C VAL A 56 9.71 -9.50 -10.08
N LEU A 57 8.64 -8.94 -9.51
CA LEU A 57 8.68 -7.71 -8.72
C LEU A 57 9.67 -7.83 -7.55
N THR A 58 9.58 -8.92 -6.79
CA THR A 58 10.50 -9.18 -5.66
C THR A 58 11.94 -9.27 -6.13
N HIS A 59 12.19 -9.98 -7.23
CA HIS A 59 13.54 -10.16 -7.77
C HIS A 59 14.13 -8.85 -8.31
N GLU A 60 13.36 -8.06 -9.06
CA GLU A 60 13.79 -6.75 -9.56
C GLU A 60 14.11 -5.80 -8.40
N SER A 61 13.27 -5.79 -7.36
CA SER A 61 13.52 -4.98 -6.17
C SER A 61 14.79 -5.40 -5.43
N LEU A 62 15.03 -6.70 -5.25
CA LEU A 62 16.26 -7.21 -4.63
C LEU A 62 17.50 -6.85 -5.45
N GLN A 63 17.42 -6.93 -6.78
CA GLN A 63 18.53 -6.55 -7.67
C GLN A 63 18.82 -5.05 -7.58
N LYS A 64 17.79 -4.21 -7.54
CA LYS A 64 17.92 -2.76 -7.39
C LYS A 64 18.53 -2.40 -6.03
N GLN A 65 18.07 -3.02 -4.96
CA GLN A 65 18.64 -2.85 -3.63
C GLN A 65 20.13 -3.17 -3.61
N GLN A 66 20.53 -4.30 -4.19
CA GLN A 66 21.94 -4.69 -4.29
C GLN A 66 22.79 -3.73 -5.12
N GLN A 67 22.23 -3.16 -6.19
CA GLN A 67 22.92 -2.14 -7.00
C GLN A 67 23.13 -0.83 -6.23
N GLN A 68 22.17 -0.43 -5.38
CA GLN A 68 22.28 0.78 -4.55
C GLN A 68 23.21 0.57 -3.35
N GLN A 69 23.19 -0.62 -2.74
CA GLN A 69 23.99 -0.97 -1.57
C GLN A 69 25.43 -1.40 -1.89
N GLN A 70 25.90 -1.33 -3.15
CA GLN A 70 27.28 -1.68 -3.53
C GLN A 70 28.36 -0.92 -2.73
N HIS A 71 27.99 0.12 -1.98
CA HIS A 71 28.90 0.90 -1.15
C HIS A 71 28.86 0.60 0.36
N VAL A 72 27.93 -0.25 0.85
CA VAL A 72 27.78 -0.60 2.27
C VAL A 72 27.45 -2.09 2.39
N PRO A 73 28.35 -2.94 2.94
CA PRO A 73 28.04 -4.34 3.18
C PRO A 73 26.85 -4.45 4.15
N PRO A 74 25.86 -5.30 3.88
CA PRO A 74 24.79 -5.53 4.83
C PRO A 74 25.39 -6.13 6.13
N PRO A 75 24.88 -5.73 7.31
CA PRO A 75 25.38 -6.22 8.60
C PRO A 75 25.09 -7.70 8.85
N SER A 76 24.24 -8.32 8.02
CA SER A 76 23.79 -9.71 8.08
C SER A 76 23.75 -10.31 6.68
N ASP A 77 24.01 -11.62 6.57
CA ASP A 77 23.90 -12.38 5.30
C ASP A 77 22.47 -12.46 4.74
N GLU A 78 21.48 -11.88 5.45
CA GLU A 78 20.07 -11.89 5.08
C GLU A 78 19.71 -10.64 4.27
N LEU A 79 19.30 -10.85 3.01
CA LEU A 79 18.70 -9.79 2.20
C LEU A 79 17.27 -9.53 2.69
N THR A 80 17.05 -8.31 3.17
CA THR A 80 15.72 -7.81 3.54
C THR A 80 15.30 -6.74 2.55
N LEU A 81 14.06 -6.83 2.05
CA LEU A 81 13.43 -5.81 1.21
C LEU A 81 12.65 -4.83 2.07
N SER A 82 12.89 -3.54 1.88
CA SER A 82 12.07 -2.48 2.48
C SER A 82 11.02 -1.96 1.50
N TYR A 83 10.03 -1.23 2.02
CA TYR A 83 9.04 -0.54 1.19
C TYR A 83 9.69 0.48 0.23
N ASP A 84 10.73 1.17 0.70
CA ASP A 84 11.46 2.16 -0.09
C ASP A 84 12.14 1.49 -1.31
N ASP A 85 12.64 0.26 -1.16
CA ASP A 85 13.24 -0.50 -2.28
C ASP A 85 12.19 -0.85 -3.35
N ILE A 86 11.00 -1.28 -2.93
CA ILE A 86 9.90 -1.64 -3.84
C ILE A 86 9.41 -0.38 -4.57
N SER A 87 9.11 0.69 -3.84
CA SER A 87 8.63 1.94 -4.44
C SER A 87 9.67 2.58 -5.38
N ALA A 88 10.96 2.51 -5.03
CA ALA A 88 12.03 2.96 -5.91
C ALA A 88 12.15 2.12 -7.18
N THR A 89 11.95 0.80 -7.10
CA THR A 89 11.97 -0.11 -8.25
C THR A 89 10.89 0.25 -9.27
N ILE A 90 9.67 0.53 -8.78
CA ILE A 90 8.54 0.91 -9.62
C ILE A 90 8.84 2.21 -10.38
N VAL A 91 9.33 3.24 -9.68
CA VAL A 91 9.65 4.55 -10.28
C VAL A 91 10.81 4.45 -11.28
N GLN A 92 11.78 3.57 -11.02
CA GLN A 92 12.98 3.40 -11.85
C GLN A 92 12.85 2.31 -12.92
N SER A 93 11.67 1.72 -13.09
CA SER A 93 11.37 0.75 -14.15
C SER A 93 11.52 1.44 -15.51
N SER A 94 12.50 1.01 -16.30
CA SER A 94 12.91 1.69 -17.55
C SER A 94 11.94 1.52 -18.71
N ASP A 95 11.24 0.38 -18.74
CA ASP A 95 10.23 0.01 -19.73
C ASP A 95 8.81 0.38 -19.28
N GLY A 96 8.65 0.86 -18.04
CA GLY A 96 7.40 1.33 -17.50
C GLY A 96 6.38 0.24 -17.19
N HIS A 97 6.77 -1.04 -17.23
CA HIS A 97 5.85 -2.16 -17.02
C HIS A 97 5.24 -2.19 -15.60
N LEU A 98 5.89 -1.51 -14.64
CA LEU A 98 5.40 -1.35 -13.26
C LEU A 98 4.63 -0.04 -13.02
N GLN A 99 4.51 0.86 -14.01
CA GLN A 99 3.92 2.19 -13.80
C GLN A 99 2.48 2.16 -13.27
N PHE A 100 1.73 1.11 -13.57
CA PHE A 100 0.36 0.92 -13.07
C PHE A 100 0.30 0.82 -11.53
N LEU A 101 1.42 0.54 -10.86
CA LEU A 101 1.50 0.46 -9.41
C LEU A 101 1.75 1.82 -8.74
N ASN A 102 2.06 2.90 -9.47
CA ASN A 102 2.37 4.19 -8.84
C ASN A 102 1.24 4.73 -7.96
N ASP A 103 -0.01 4.45 -8.33
CA ASP A 103 -1.19 4.88 -7.58
C ASP A 103 -1.43 3.99 -6.34
N VAL A 104 -0.92 2.75 -6.36
CA VAL A 104 -1.10 1.77 -5.28
C VAL A 104 0.06 1.79 -4.30
N ILE A 105 1.28 2.00 -4.80
CA ILE A 105 2.54 1.98 -4.05
C ILE A 105 3.25 3.32 -4.28
N PRO A 106 2.78 4.41 -3.65
CA PRO A 106 3.38 5.72 -3.82
C PRO A 106 4.72 5.82 -3.09
N THR A 107 5.63 6.66 -3.61
CA THR A 107 6.86 7.01 -2.89
C THR A 107 6.52 7.81 -1.64
N THR A 108 6.92 7.30 -0.48
CA THR A 108 6.71 7.96 0.80
C THR A 108 7.91 8.82 1.17
N ARG A 109 7.66 9.93 1.88
CA ARG A 109 8.69 10.76 2.51
C ARG A 109 8.24 11.18 3.89
N ASN A 110 9.17 11.28 4.82
CA ASN A 110 8.86 11.74 6.16
C ASN A 110 8.42 13.22 6.13
N LEU A 111 7.25 13.51 6.70
CA LEU A 111 6.67 14.85 6.69
C LEU A 111 7.58 15.87 7.39
N ARG A 112 8.27 15.47 8.47
CA ARG A 112 9.21 16.35 9.19
C ARG A 112 10.31 16.87 8.26
N LEU A 113 10.91 15.98 7.47
CA LEU A 113 11.95 16.34 6.50
C LEU A 113 11.40 17.28 5.42
N LEU A 114 10.17 17.04 4.95
CA LEU A 114 9.54 17.91 3.95
C LEU A 114 9.24 19.32 4.48
N VAL A 115 8.93 19.44 5.78
CA VAL A 115 8.71 20.74 6.43
C VAL A 115 10.02 21.47 6.64
N GLU A 116 11.08 20.77 7.10
CA GLU A 116 12.43 21.32 7.23
C GLU A 116 12.96 21.81 5.86
N GLU A 117 12.66 21.10 4.78
CA GLU A 117 12.96 21.50 3.38
C GLU A 117 12.02 22.58 2.82
N ASN A 118 11.05 23.09 3.59
CA ASN A 118 10.00 24.03 3.16
C ASN A 118 9.18 23.56 1.94
N ARG A 119 9.11 22.24 1.71
CA ARG A 119 8.35 21.64 0.61
C ARG A 119 6.87 21.48 0.93
N VAL A 120 6.52 21.43 2.21
CA VAL A 120 5.14 21.37 2.71
C VAL A 120 5.01 22.34 3.88
N ARG A 121 3.89 23.06 3.96
CA ARG A 121 3.52 23.90 5.11
C ARG A 121 2.37 23.25 5.86
N TYR A 122 2.43 23.23 7.19
CA TYR A 122 1.26 22.88 8.00
C TYR A 122 0.20 23.96 7.78
N THR A 123 -0.86 23.66 7.05
CA THR A 123 -2.10 24.43 7.14
C THR A 123 -2.93 23.78 8.23
N THR A 124 -2.69 24.14 9.50
CA THR A 124 -3.70 23.95 10.53
C THR A 124 -4.84 24.92 10.20
N SER A 125 -5.75 24.50 9.32
CA SER A 125 -7.04 25.16 9.14
C SER A 125 -7.92 24.88 10.37
N VAL A 126 -7.48 25.39 11.52
CA VAL A 126 -8.40 25.87 12.55
C VAL A 126 -8.27 27.37 12.44
N MET A 127 -9.16 28.00 11.65
CA MET A 127 -9.27 29.45 11.66
C MET A 127 -9.50 29.90 13.11
N PRO A 128 -8.71 30.84 13.66
CA PRO A 128 -9.18 31.63 14.78
C PRO A 128 -10.33 32.53 14.30
N PRO A 129 -11.42 32.70 15.06
CA PRO A 129 -12.48 33.62 14.70
C PRO A 129 -11.93 35.04 14.67
N ASN A 130 -12.02 35.67 13.51
CA ASN A 130 -11.90 37.10 13.25
C ASN A 130 -10.54 37.78 13.47
N GLU A 131 -9.97 38.19 12.34
CA GLU A 131 -9.28 39.47 12.19
C GLU A 131 -10.17 40.64 12.68
N VAL A 132 -9.97 41.04 13.92
CA VAL A 132 -10.04 42.44 14.37
C VAL A 132 -8.87 42.50 15.35
N TYR A 133 -7.73 43.12 15.07
CA TYR A 133 -7.50 44.55 15.06
C TYR A 133 -6.22 44.83 14.27
N SER A 134 -6.36 45.48 13.11
CA SER A 134 -5.35 46.44 12.69
C SER A 134 -5.52 47.70 13.52
N ALA A 135 -4.40 48.32 13.89
CA ALA A 135 -4.24 49.44 14.82
C ALA A 135 -4.30 49.05 16.29
N TYR A 136 -3.13 48.84 16.92
CA TYR A 136 -2.63 49.71 17.99
C TYR A 136 -1.14 49.42 18.22
N VAL A 137 -0.31 50.37 17.76
CA VAL A 137 0.82 50.98 18.48
C VAL A 137 1.97 50.08 18.95
N MET A 138 3.17 50.45 18.49
CA MET A 138 4.45 50.08 19.07
C MET A 138 4.43 50.08 20.61
N ASN A 139 4.75 48.95 21.24
CA ASN A 139 5.41 48.97 22.54
C ASN A 139 6.10 47.64 22.83
N ASP A 140 7.40 47.72 23.12
CA ASP A 140 8.22 46.66 23.68
C ASP A 140 7.68 46.25 25.06
N MET A 141 6.96 45.14 25.15
CA MET A 141 6.85 44.25 26.34
C MET A 141 5.77 43.20 26.06
N ALA A 142 6.16 42.06 25.49
CA ALA A 142 5.28 40.89 25.40
C ALA A 142 5.71 39.82 26.44
N PRO A 143 4.79 39.31 27.28
CA PRO A 143 5.05 38.14 28.11
C PRO A 143 5.06 36.88 27.25
N LYS A 144 5.96 35.94 27.56
CA LYS A 144 6.14 34.68 26.81
C LYS A 144 4.85 33.85 26.79
N PRO A 145 4.50 33.21 25.67
CA PRO A 145 3.31 32.37 25.58
C PRO A 145 3.45 31.11 26.44
N ASN A 146 2.36 30.71 27.09
CA ASN A 146 2.26 29.50 27.90
C ASN A 146 2.02 28.30 26.97
N ILE A 147 3.03 27.45 26.82
CA ILE A 147 2.94 26.21 26.05
C ILE A 147 2.25 25.18 26.95
N VAL A 148 1.04 24.75 26.56
CA VAL A 148 0.38 23.61 27.19
C VAL A 148 0.91 22.37 26.50
N GLU A 149 1.72 21.59 27.22
CA GLU A 149 2.14 20.25 26.80
C GLU A 149 0.92 19.32 26.89
N ILE A 150 0.54 18.73 25.75
CA ILE A 150 -0.53 17.73 25.68
C ILE A 150 0.14 16.37 25.85
N ASP A 151 -0.03 15.76 27.02
CA ASP A 151 0.36 14.36 27.27
C ASP A 151 -0.57 13.45 26.46
N LEU A 152 0.00 12.66 25.56
CA LEU A 152 -0.71 11.73 24.66
C LEU A 152 -0.87 10.33 25.28
N ASP A 153 -0.57 10.16 26.56
CA ASP A 153 -0.50 8.85 27.21
C ASP A 153 -1.76 8.49 28.03
N ASN A 154 -2.85 9.27 27.91
CA ASN A 154 -4.09 9.00 28.64
C ASN A 154 -5.20 8.43 27.73
N ASP A 155 -4.94 7.26 27.18
CA ASP A 155 -5.99 6.34 26.72
C ASP A 155 -6.52 5.59 27.94
N GLU A 156 -7.34 6.24 28.76
CA GLU A 156 -8.20 5.54 29.72
C GLU A 156 -9.43 5.03 28.97
N ASP A 157 -9.54 3.70 28.91
CA ASP A 157 -10.66 2.92 28.42
C ASP A 157 -11.97 3.35 29.11
N ASP A 158 -12.90 3.94 28.35
CA ASP A 158 -14.28 4.19 28.81
C ASP A 158 -15.21 3.17 28.13
N ASP A 159 -15.16 1.94 28.66
CA ASP A 159 -16.18 0.90 28.46
C ASP A 159 -17.46 1.31 29.25
N GLU A 160 -18.37 2.07 28.63
CA GLU A 160 -19.70 2.30 29.18
C GLU A 160 -20.76 1.47 28.43
N ASP A 161 -21.15 0.41 29.14
CA ASP A 161 -22.16 -0.61 28.89
C ASP A 161 -23.57 0.01 28.86
N VAL A 162 -24.14 0.21 27.67
CA VAL A 162 -25.54 0.69 27.55
C VAL A 162 -26.50 -0.49 27.72
N THR A 163 -26.83 -0.77 28.98
CA THR A 163 -27.92 -1.66 29.39
C THR A 163 -29.30 -1.00 29.22
N ASP A 164 -30.27 -1.86 28.94
CA ASP A 164 -31.67 -1.59 28.57
C ASP A 164 -32.50 -0.70 29.51
N GLN A 165 -33.48 0.01 28.92
CA GLN A 165 -34.79 0.46 29.47
C GLN A 165 -35.47 1.33 28.39
N GLU A 166 -36.74 1.21 27.95
CA GLU A 166 -37.95 0.46 28.30
C GLU A 166 -38.73 0.13 27.01
#